data_AF-H7EMY4-F1
#
_entry.id   AF-H7EMY4-F1
#
_cell.length_a   1.000
_cell.length_b   1.000
_cell.length_c   1.000
_cell.angle_alpha   90.00
_cell.angle_beta   90.00
_cell.angle_gamma   90.00
#
_symmetry.space_group_name_H-M   'P 1'
#
loop_
_entity.id
_entity.type
_entity.pdbx_description
1 polymer ?
#
loop_
_entity_poly.entity_id
_entity_poly.type
_entity_poly.pdbx_seq_one_letter_code
_entity_poly.pdbx_strand_id
1 'polypeptide(L)'
;MENYGELLKKAREERNLDFATIGRETSISQRYLEAMENEETHIFPSEPYLIGFLKNYADYLGLDQDKIVSLYHAKIIQETPPPAALTAHERPRFVVPLIVFLCILLISGGIVAIYFFMKSRPKAVDPEVALKKPTVTQKYELKETPFTGRLFKNDQLVLGTDKGNIILTVAQTNDVFGLETPVGIQYVELSEQVEMDADGDSMPEMIIYVKDLSTKANDRGAEVNIMLKSAANAAISSPDESLIQGASEIPKEQRKAEIISDTRAYPFTLNVSFRAGCLFRYRADRKDVVEDFLANGDVLNITASNGFRVWMSNGNTAKIQIVANGRSYDIPISKAGEVVAEDIKWIKDTDGKYKLVIIDLD
;
A
#
# COMPACT_ATOMS: atom_id res chain seq x y z
N MET A 1 -29.80 -37.67 10.86
CA MET A 1 -28.74 -36.76 11.35
C MET A 1 -28.91 -36.70 12.86
N GLU A 2 -27.83 -36.81 13.64
CA GLU A 2 -27.91 -36.82 15.10
C GLU A 2 -28.35 -35.41 15.57
N ASN A 3 -29.48 -35.33 16.29
CA ASN A 3 -30.08 -34.08 16.77
C ASN A 3 -29.57 -33.79 18.20
N TYR A 4 -29.11 -32.57 18.48
CA TYR A 4 -28.52 -32.28 19.79
C TYR A 4 -29.58 -32.20 20.89
N GLY A 5 -30.79 -31.71 20.57
CA GLY A 5 -31.92 -31.67 21.49
C GLY A 5 -32.37 -33.07 21.92
N GLU A 6 -32.44 -34.02 20.98
CA GLU A 6 -32.78 -35.42 21.27
C GLU A 6 -31.71 -36.10 22.15
N LEU A 7 -30.43 -35.83 21.92
CA LEU A 7 -29.34 -36.33 22.76
C LEU A 7 -29.42 -35.81 24.20
N LEU A 8 -29.66 -34.51 24.37
CA LEU A 8 -29.82 -33.89 25.68
C LEU A 8 -31.02 -34.49 26.43
N LYS A 9 -32.15 -34.62 25.74
CA LYS A 9 -33.38 -35.22 26.29
C LYS A 9 -33.15 -36.66 26.72
N LYS A 10 -32.53 -37.47 25.87
CA LYS A 10 -32.23 -38.87 26.17
C LYS A 10 -31.31 -39.01 27.39
N ALA A 11 -30.25 -38.21 27.46
CA ALA A 11 -29.33 -38.24 28.60
C ALA A 11 -29.99 -37.78 29.91
N ARG A 12 -30.92 -36.82 29.86
CA ARG A 12 -31.74 -36.42 31.01
C ARG A 12 -32.66 -37.56 31.46
N GLU A 13 -33.37 -38.19 30.52
CA GLU A 13 -34.33 -39.26 30.80
C GLU A 13 -33.65 -40.53 31.33
N GLU A 14 -32.49 -40.91 30.78
CA GLU A 14 -31.69 -42.06 31.27
C GLU A 14 -31.25 -41.88 32.72
N ARG A 15 -31.06 -40.64 33.16
CA ARG A 15 -30.68 -40.28 34.54
C ARG A 15 -31.88 -39.96 35.43
N ASN A 16 -33.12 -40.07 34.93
CA ASN A 16 -34.36 -39.72 35.62
C ASN A 16 -34.33 -38.33 36.28
N LEU A 17 -33.76 -37.35 35.57
CA LEU A 17 -33.63 -35.98 36.06
C LEU A 17 -34.83 -35.12 35.64
N ASP A 18 -35.38 -34.38 36.60
CA ASP A 18 -36.44 -33.41 36.37
C ASP A 18 -35.87 -31.99 36.13
N PHE A 19 -36.56 -31.20 35.31
CA PHE A 19 -36.14 -29.84 34.95
C PHE A 19 -36.01 -28.93 36.17
N ALA A 20 -36.86 -29.11 37.20
CA ALA A 20 -36.76 -28.32 38.43
C ALA A 20 -35.45 -28.59 39.19
N THR A 21 -34.97 -29.83 39.17
CA THR A 21 -33.69 -30.20 39.79
C THR A 21 -32.53 -29.61 39.00
N ILE A 22 -32.53 -29.83 37.68
CA ILE A 22 -31.48 -29.31 36.80
C ILE A 22 -31.39 -27.79 36.89
N GLY A 23 -32.53 -27.10 36.87
CA GLY A 23 -32.56 -25.64 36.93
C GLY A 23 -32.03 -25.07 38.25
N ARG A 24 -32.23 -25.78 39.37
CA ARG A 24 -31.65 -25.39 40.66
C ARG A 24 -30.13 -25.54 40.66
N GLU A 25 -29.61 -26.64 40.14
CA GLU A 25 -28.16 -26.93 40.16
C GLU A 25 -27.39 -26.13 39.10
N THR A 26 -27.98 -25.92 37.91
CA THR A 26 -27.32 -25.24 36.78
C THR A 26 -27.61 -23.74 36.71
N SER A 27 -28.58 -23.26 37.52
CA SER A 27 -29.14 -21.90 37.43
C SER A 27 -29.77 -21.56 36.07
N ILE A 28 -30.14 -22.57 35.27
CA ILE A 28 -30.82 -22.40 33.99
C ILE A 28 -32.34 -22.54 34.19
N SER A 29 -33.13 -21.56 33.73
CA SER A 29 -34.59 -21.64 33.86
C SER A 29 -35.15 -22.82 33.06
N GLN A 30 -36.22 -23.45 33.55
CA GLN A 30 -36.90 -24.57 32.86
C GLN A 30 -37.24 -24.25 31.40
N ARG A 31 -37.70 -23.02 31.12
CA ARG A 31 -38.00 -22.55 29.76
C ARG A 31 -36.81 -22.71 28.80
N TYR A 32 -35.59 -22.46 29.28
CA TYR A 32 -34.39 -22.60 28.46
C TYR A 32 -33.95 -24.06 28.33
N LEU A 33 -34.14 -24.90 29.36
CA LEU A 33 -33.86 -26.33 29.29
C LEU A 33 -34.75 -27.02 28.26
N GLU A 34 -36.06 -26.73 28.29
CA GLU A 34 -37.02 -27.21 27.30
C GLU A 34 -36.69 -26.70 25.89
N ALA A 35 -36.34 -25.42 25.76
CA ALA A 35 -35.95 -24.84 24.49
C ALA A 35 -34.66 -25.48 23.91
N MET A 36 -33.71 -25.93 24.75
CA MET A 36 -32.54 -26.67 24.28
C MET A 36 -32.90 -28.08 23.78
N GLU A 37 -33.79 -28.79 24.47
CA GLU A 37 -34.24 -30.13 24.06
C GLU A 37 -35.13 -30.10 22.80
N ASN A 38 -35.90 -29.04 22.60
CA ASN A 38 -36.74 -28.82 21.41
C ASN A 38 -36.01 -28.06 20.29
N GLU A 39 -34.74 -27.70 20.50
CA GLU A 39 -33.91 -26.91 19.60
C GLU A 39 -34.53 -25.56 19.16
N GLU A 40 -35.27 -24.92 20.07
CA GLU A 40 -35.94 -23.63 19.88
C GLU A 40 -35.00 -22.46 20.15
N THR A 41 -34.08 -22.22 19.21
CA THR A 41 -33.01 -21.22 19.32
C THR A 41 -33.50 -19.77 19.47
N HIS A 42 -34.69 -19.46 18.96
CA HIS A 42 -35.32 -18.14 18.99
C HIS A 42 -35.77 -17.67 20.39
N ILE A 43 -35.85 -18.58 21.36
CA ILE A 43 -36.24 -18.27 22.74
C ILE A 43 -35.09 -17.61 23.52
N PHE A 44 -33.85 -17.82 23.07
CA PHE A 44 -32.65 -17.32 23.74
C PHE A 44 -32.40 -15.85 23.37
N PRO A 45 -31.96 -15.01 24.33
CA PRO A 45 -31.70 -13.58 24.06
C PRO A 45 -30.63 -13.33 23.00
N SER A 46 -29.61 -14.18 22.96
CA SER A 46 -28.60 -14.21 21.89
C SER A 46 -27.90 -15.57 21.83
N GLU A 47 -27.27 -15.86 20.69
CA GLU A 47 -26.53 -17.10 20.45
C GLU A 47 -25.45 -17.40 21.50
N PRO A 48 -24.65 -16.42 21.99
CA PRO A 48 -23.71 -16.67 23.08
C PRO A 48 -24.34 -17.24 24.36
N TYR A 49 -25.56 -16.81 24.73
CA TYR A 49 -26.28 -17.37 25.89
C TYR A 49 -26.70 -18.82 25.63
N LEU A 50 -27.19 -19.11 24.43
CA LEU A 50 -27.55 -20.48 24.03
C LEU A 50 -26.33 -21.41 24.10
N ILE A 51 -25.19 -20.99 23.54
CA ILE A 51 -23.95 -21.79 23.59
C ILE A 51 -23.50 -22.02 25.04
N GLY A 52 -23.54 -20.98 25.88
CA GLY A 52 -23.20 -21.09 27.30
C GLY A 52 -24.11 -22.07 28.05
N PHE A 53 -25.43 -22.01 27.82
CA PHE A 53 -26.39 -22.91 28.42
C PHE A 53 -26.27 -24.34 27.89
N LEU A 54 -26.02 -24.54 26.60
CA LEU A 54 -25.77 -25.86 26.01
C LEU A 54 -24.55 -26.53 26.64
N LYS A 55 -23.46 -25.79 26.84
CA LYS A 55 -22.25 -26.30 27.50
C LYS A 55 -22.51 -26.70 28.95
N ASN A 56 -23.14 -25.83 29.73
CA ASN A 56 -23.47 -26.09 31.13
C ASN A 56 -24.42 -27.29 31.26
N TYR A 57 -25.45 -27.36 30.41
CA TYR A 57 -26.40 -28.47 30.45
C TYR A 57 -25.77 -29.81 30.00
N ALA A 58 -24.95 -29.79 28.95
CA ALA A 58 -24.20 -30.97 28.51
C ALA A 58 -23.25 -31.47 29.60
N ASP A 59 -22.52 -30.57 30.27
CA ASP A 59 -21.63 -30.89 31.38
C ASP A 59 -22.37 -31.56 32.54
N TYR A 60 -23.51 -30.99 32.94
CA TYR A 60 -24.36 -31.54 33.99
C TYR A 60 -24.88 -32.95 33.63
N LEU A 61 -25.20 -33.19 32.36
CA LEU A 61 -25.63 -34.50 31.85
C LEU A 61 -24.45 -35.46 31.57
N GLY A 62 -23.20 -35.03 31.79
CA GLY A 62 -22.00 -35.82 31.51
C GLY A 62 -21.80 -36.15 30.02
N LEU A 63 -22.27 -35.26 29.15
CA LEU A 63 -22.07 -35.32 27.71
C LEU A 63 -20.87 -34.47 27.30
N ASP A 64 -20.30 -34.78 26.14
CA ASP A 64 -19.23 -33.98 25.55
C ASP A 64 -19.78 -32.62 25.07
N GLN A 65 -19.33 -31.55 25.73
CA GLN A 65 -19.75 -30.17 25.47
C GLN A 65 -19.44 -29.75 24.02
N ASP A 66 -18.26 -30.12 23.51
CA ASP A 66 -17.82 -29.74 22.17
C ASP A 66 -18.62 -30.48 21.10
N LYS A 67 -18.98 -31.75 21.37
CA LYS A 67 -19.89 -32.50 20.49
C LYS A 67 -21.26 -31.83 20.38
N ILE A 68 -21.86 -31.43 21.50
CA ILE A 68 -23.19 -30.79 21.51
C ILE A 68 -23.16 -29.44 20.77
N VAL A 69 -22.14 -28.61 21.02
CA VAL A 69 -21.99 -27.31 20.33
C VAL A 69 -21.71 -27.50 18.83
N SER A 70 -20.93 -28.51 18.44
CA SER A 70 -20.69 -28.83 17.04
C SER A 70 -21.98 -29.21 16.30
N LEU A 71 -22.85 -30.02 16.93
CA LEU A 71 -24.14 -30.39 16.37
C LEU A 71 -25.07 -29.17 16.19
N TYR A 72 -25.05 -28.23 17.14
CA TYR A 72 -25.76 -26.95 17.01
C TYR A 72 -25.27 -26.13 15.80
N HIS A 73 -23.96 -25.95 15.64
CA HIS A 73 -23.42 -25.21 14.49
C HIS A 73 -23.69 -25.90 13.15
N ALA A 74 -23.62 -27.23 13.10
CA ALA A 74 -23.95 -28.01 11.90
C ALA A 74 -25.41 -27.77 11.45
N LYS A 75 -26.34 -27.65 12.41
CA LYS A 75 -27.74 -27.30 12.13
C LYS A 75 -27.86 -25.90 11.51
N ILE A 76 -27.22 -24.88 12.10
CA ILE A 76 -27.29 -23.50 11.58
C ILE A 76 -26.78 -23.41 10.14
N ILE A 77 -25.68 -24.09 9.84
CA ILE A 77 -25.09 -24.10 8.49
C ILE A 77 -26.06 -24.73 7.47
N GLN A 78 -26.82 -25.75 7.89
CA GLN A 78 -27.81 -26.41 7.04
C GLN A 78 -29.08 -25.57 6.85
N GLU A 79 -29.51 -24.83 7.87
CA GLU A 79 -30.71 -23.99 7.84
C GLU A 79 -30.48 -22.61 7.20
N THR A 80 -29.22 -22.19 7.02
CA THR A 80 -28.87 -20.95 6.33
C THR A 80 -28.86 -21.21 4.81
N PRO A 81 -29.82 -20.70 4.03
CA PRO A 81 -29.71 -20.78 2.58
C PRO A 81 -28.43 -20.05 2.14
N PRO A 82 -27.63 -20.62 1.22
CA PRO A 82 -26.44 -19.94 0.73
C PRO A 82 -26.86 -18.55 0.21
N PRO A 83 -26.14 -17.47 0.58
CA PRO A 83 -26.52 -16.13 0.17
C PRO A 83 -26.60 -16.09 -1.36
N ALA A 84 -27.81 -15.84 -1.88
CA ALA A 84 -28.09 -15.77 -3.32
C ALA A 84 -27.21 -14.74 -4.07
N ALA A 85 -26.50 -13.88 -3.32
CA ALA A 85 -25.55 -12.90 -3.82
C ALA A 85 -24.28 -13.49 -4.46
N LEU A 86 -23.95 -14.77 -4.27
CA LEU A 86 -22.73 -15.37 -4.85
C LEU A 86 -22.95 -16.09 -6.19
N THR A 87 -24.20 -16.28 -6.63
CA THR A 87 -24.52 -17.00 -7.88
C THR A 87 -25.10 -16.12 -8.99
N ALA A 88 -25.44 -14.86 -8.72
CA ALA A 88 -25.90 -13.93 -9.74
C ALA A 88 -24.73 -13.15 -10.39
N HIS A 89 -23.83 -13.87 -11.07
CA HIS A 89 -23.04 -13.22 -12.12
C HIS A 89 -23.97 -12.97 -13.30
N GLU A 90 -24.64 -11.81 -13.33
CA GLU A 90 -25.30 -11.33 -14.53
C GLU A 90 -24.22 -11.13 -15.61
N ARG A 91 -24.06 -12.12 -16.49
CA ARG A 91 -23.17 -12.00 -17.64
C ARG A 91 -23.66 -10.81 -18.47
N PRO A 92 -22.82 -9.78 -18.70
CA PRO A 92 -23.30 -8.61 -19.42
C PRO A 92 -23.67 -9.02 -20.84
N ARG A 93 -24.92 -8.76 -21.24
CA ARG A 93 -25.49 -9.17 -22.55
C ARG A 93 -24.70 -8.64 -23.75
N PHE A 94 -23.81 -7.66 -23.54
CA PHE A 94 -22.95 -7.06 -24.56
C PHE A 94 -21.58 -7.73 -24.76
N VAL A 95 -21.15 -8.64 -23.88
CA VAL A 95 -19.80 -9.26 -23.99
C VAL A 95 -19.72 -10.21 -25.19
N VAL A 96 -20.77 -11.00 -25.43
CA VAL A 96 -20.82 -11.92 -26.58
C VAL A 96 -20.79 -11.18 -27.93
N PRO A 97 -21.63 -10.16 -28.20
CA PRO A 97 -21.53 -9.41 -29.46
C PRO A 97 -20.22 -8.63 -29.60
N LEU A 98 -19.62 -8.14 -28.51
CA LEU A 98 -18.31 -7.47 -28.53
C LEU A 98 -17.18 -8.43 -28.96
N ILE A 99 -17.17 -9.66 -28.43
CA ILE A 99 -16.18 -10.69 -28.80
C ILE A 99 -16.35 -11.07 -30.28
N VAL A 100 -17.59 -11.26 -30.74
CA VAL A 100 -17.87 -11.56 -32.16
C VAL A 100 -17.38 -10.42 -33.06
N PHE A 101 -17.61 -9.17 -32.67
CA PHE A 101 -17.12 -8.00 -33.41
C PHE A 101 -15.59 -7.93 -33.47
N LEU A 102 -14.91 -8.19 -32.35
CA LEU A 102 -13.44 -8.24 -32.28
C LEU A 102 -12.85 -9.35 -33.18
N CYS A 103 -13.48 -10.53 -33.20
CA CYS A 103 -13.07 -11.61 -34.08
C CYS A 103 -13.24 -11.24 -35.56
N ILE A 104 -14.34 -10.60 -35.94
CA ILE A 104 -14.56 -10.12 -37.32
C ILE A 104 -13.52 -9.04 -37.69
N LEU A 105 -13.16 -8.17 -36.77
CA LEU A 105 -12.16 -7.14 -36.98
C LEU A 105 -10.77 -7.76 -37.17
N LEU A 106 -10.41 -8.78 -36.38
CA LEU A 106 -9.15 -9.53 -36.57
C LEU A 106 -9.09 -10.27 -37.91
N ILE A 107 -10.18 -10.92 -38.31
CA ILE A 107 -10.24 -11.64 -39.59
C ILE A 107 -10.13 -10.66 -40.76
N SER A 108 -10.86 -9.53 -40.71
CA SER A 108 -10.78 -8.52 -41.76
C SER A 108 -9.40 -7.83 -41.82
N GLY A 109 -8.80 -7.52 -40.68
CA GLY A 109 -7.42 -7.04 -40.59
C GLY A 109 -6.39 -8.03 -41.17
N GLY A 110 -6.57 -9.32 -40.89
CA GLY A 110 -5.74 -10.39 -41.46
C GLY A 110 -5.85 -10.47 -42.98
N ILE A 111 -7.05 -10.36 -43.54
CA ILE A 111 -7.28 -10.37 -44.99
C ILE A 111 -6.63 -9.14 -45.65
N VAL A 112 -6.74 -7.96 -45.04
CA VAL A 112 -6.09 -6.73 -45.53
C VAL A 112 -4.57 -6.84 -45.48
N ALA A 113 -4.02 -7.41 -44.40
CA ALA A 113 -2.59 -7.64 -44.25
C ALA A 113 -2.07 -8.62 -45.32
N ILE A 114 -2.78 -9.72 -45.59
CA ILE A 114 -2.44 -10.69 -46.64
C ILE A 114 -2.52 -10.05 -48.02
N TYR A 115 -3.54 -9.24 -48.30
CA TYR A 115 -3.66 -8.50 -49.55
C TYR A 115 -2.48 -7.54 -49.77
N PHE A 116 -2.08 -6.79 -48.74
CA PHE A 116 -0.90 -5.92 -48.80
C PHE A 116 0.39 -6.72 -48.92
N PHE A 117 0.52 -7.86 -48.26
CA PHE A 117 1.69 -8.73 -48.34
C PHE A 117 1.85 -9.37 -49.73
N MET A 118 0.76 -9.75 -50.39
CA MET A 118 0.79 -10.25 -51.77
C MET A 118 1.10 -9.14 -52.79
N LYS A 119 0.66 -7.90 -52.52
CA LYS A 119 0.95 -6.73 -53.37
C LYS A 119 2.39 -6.22 -53.19
N SER A 120 2.94 -6.36 -51.98
CA SER A 120 4.33 -6.02 -51.66
C SER A 120 5.23 -7.25 -51.80
N ARG A 121 5.44 -7.72 -53.04
CA ARG A 121 6.65 -8.50 -53.33
C ARG A 121 7.84 -7.53 -53.37
N PRO A 122 8.81 -7.58 -52.44
CA PRO A 122 9.98 -6.74 -52.54
C PRO A 122 10.78 -7.14 -53.77
N LYS A 123 11.08 -6.18 -54.64
CA LYS A 123 12.21 -6.30 -55.58
C LYS A 123 13.45 -6.57 -54.72
N ALA A 124 14.24 -7.58 -55.06
CA ALA A 124 15.51 -7.83 -54.40
C ALA A 124 16.36 -6.55 -54.47
N VAL A 125 16.68 -5.98 -53.31
CA VAL A 125 17.57 -4.83 -53.16
C VAL A 125 18.89 -5.37 -52.63
N ASP A 126 19.97 -5.03 -53.32
CA ASP A 126 21.35 -5.42 -53.02
C ASP A 126 21.73 -5.12 -51.56
N PRO A 127 22.57 -5.98 -50.93
CA PRO A 127 22.95 -5.86 -49.52
C PRO A 127 24.10 -4.87 -49.35
N GLU A 128 23.95 -3.64 -49.84
CA GLU A 128 24.96 -2.59 -49.69
C GLU A 128 24.36 -1.24 -49.29
N VAL A 129 23.46 -1.26 -48.29
CA VAL A 129 23.18 -0.07 -47.46
C VAL A 129 22.95 -0.51 -46.01
N ALA A 130 23.93 -1.21 -45.44
CA ALA A 130 24.14 -1.20 -44.01
C ALA A 130 25.11 -0.06 -43.70
N LEU A 131 24.61 1.11 -43.30
CA LEU A 131 25.24 2.03 -42.34
C LEU A 131 24.38 3.32 -42.20
N LYS A 132 24.23 3.73 -40.93
CA LYS A 132 23.53 4.93 -40.39
C LYS A 132 22.02 4.82 -40.12
N LYS A 133 21.71 4.23 -38.95
CA LYS A 133 20.75 4.90 -38.06
C LYS A 133 21.44 6.15 -37.50
N PRO A 134 20.82 7.34 -37.52
CA PRO A 134 21.39 8.48 -36.82
C PRO A 134 21.17 8.24 -35.33
N THR A 135 22.21 7.84 -34.60
CA THR A 135 22.31 8.16 -33.17
C THR A 135 22.40 9.68 -33.10
N VAL A 136 21.27 10.34 -32.92
CA VAL A 136 21.26 11.79 -32.70
C VAL A 136 21.77 12.01 -31.28
N THR A 137 23.08 12.16 -31.12
CA THR A 137 23.69 12.68 -29.89
C THR A 137 23.12 14.08 -29.66
N GLN A 138 22.32 14.24 -28.61
CA GLN A 138 21.82 15.55 -28.22
C GLN A 138 22.81 16.23 -27.28
N LYS A 139 23.00 17.53 -27.47
CA LYS A 139 23.81 18.38 -26.59
C LYS A 139 22.87 19.26 -25.78
N TYR A 140 22.99 19.19 -24.45
CA TYR A 140 22.23 20.01 -23.52
C TYR A 140 23.18 20.96 -22.80
N GLU A 141 22.86 22.24 -22.79
CA GLU A 141 23.63 23.24 -22.05
C GLU A 141 23.02 23.38 -20.65
N LEU A 142 23.80 23.10 -19.61
CA LEU A 142 23.38 23.27 -18.23
C LEU A 142 23.47 24.75 -17.85
N LYS A 143 22.38 25.29 -17.35
CA LYS A 143 22.24 26.68 -16.89
C LYS A 143 21.87 26.68 -15.41
N GLU A 144 21.76 27.86 -14.81
CA GLU A 144 21.37 28.01 -13.40
C GLU A 144 19.98 27.44 -13.08
N THR A 145 19.12 27.27 -14.09
CA THR A 145 17.84 26.57 -13.94
C THR A 145 18.02 25.06 -13.89
N PRO A 146 17.35 24.34 -12.98
CA PRO A 146 17.46 22.89 -12.90
C PRO A 146 17.02 22.24 -14.22
N PHE A 147 17.92 21.47 -14.82
CA PHE A 147 17.65 20.67 -16.00
C PHE A 147 16.84 19.44 -15.58
N THR A 148 15.63 19.30 -16.10
CA THR A 148 14.82 18.10 -15.94
C THR A 148 14.57 17.49 -17.30
N GLY A 149 15.04 16.27 -17.52
CA GLY A 149 14.95 15.62 -18.82
C GLY A 149 15.34 14.16 -18.79
N ARG A 150 15.01 13.46 -19.88
CA ARG A 150 15.44 12.09 -20.11
C ARG A 150 16.68 12.10 -20.98
N LEU A 151 17.78 11.57 -20.45
CA LEU A 151 19.06 11.47 -21.13
C LEU A 151 19.31 10.05 -21.62
N PHE A 152 19.92 9.94 -22.80
CA PHE A 152 20.28 8.67 -23.42
C PHE A 152 21.79 8.49 -23.48
N LYS A 153 22.23 7.25 -23.67
CA LYS A 153 23.64 6.94 -23.83
C LYS A 153 24.26 7.74 -24.99
N ASN A 154 25.41 8.35 -24.72
CA ASN A 154 26.15 9.28 -25.58
C ASN A 154 25.58 10.71 -25.69
N ASP A 155 24.52 11.06 -24.97
CA ASP A 155 24.14 12.47 -24.86
C ASP A 155 25.21 13.26 -24.12
N GLN A 156 25.36 14.54 -24.49
CA GLN A 156 26.39 15.41 -23.93
C GLN A 156 25.74 16.55 -23.15
N LEU A 157 26.21 16.78 -21.93
CA LEU A 157 25.86 17.91 -21.10
C LEU A 157 27.04 18.89 -21.12
N VAL A 158 26.79 20.16 -21.40
CA VAL A 158 27.81 21.21 -21.36
C VAL A 158 27.62 21.98 -20.05
N LEU A 159 28.60 21.89 -19.17
CA LEU A 159 28.66 22.59 -17.90
C LEU A 159 29.59 23.81 -18.04
N GLY A 160 29.08 25.01 -17.80
CA GLY A 160 29.91 26.21 -17.70
C GLY A 160 30.55 26.30 -16.31
N THR A 161 31.87 26.18 -16.21
CA THR A 161 32.63 26.40 -14.98
C THR A 161 33.50 27.66 -15.10
N ASP A 162 34.02 28.17 -13.98
CA ASP A 162 34.92 29.34 -13.95
C ASP A 162 36.22 29.11 -14.76
N LYS A 163 36.61 27.84 -14.99
CA LYS A 163 37.78 27.43 -15.77
C LYS A 163 37.46 27.15 -17.25
N GLY A 164 36.20 27.28 -17.65
CA GLY A 164 35.71 27.04 -19.01
C GLY A 164 34.59 26.01 -19.08
N ASN A 165 34.12 25.72 -20.29
CA ASN A 165 33.03 24.78 -20.51
C ASN A 165 33.55 23.33 -20.49
N ILE A 166 32.98 22.50 -19.60
CA ILE A 166 33.25 21.07 -19.50
C ILE A 166 32.13 20.30 -20.20
N ILE A 167 32.49 19.28 -20.98
CA ILE A 167 31.53 18.40 -21.65
C ILE A 167 31.48 17.09 -20.88
N LEU A 168 30.30 16.77 -20.35
CA LEU A 168 30.00 15.53 -19.64
C LEU A 168 29.24 14.61 -20.59
N THR A 169 29.64 13.35 -20.70
CA THR A 169 28.99 12.40 -21.64
C THR A 169 28.27 11.31 -20.87
N VAL A 170 27.02 11.01 -21.24
CA VAL A 170 26.26 9.93 -20.59
C VAL A 170 26.82 8.58 -21.01
N ALA A 171 27.54 7.93 -20.10
CA ALA A 171 28.23 6.66 -20.33
C ALA A 171 27.26 5.47 -20.31
N GLN A 172 26.32 5.48 -19.35
CA GLN A 172 25.33 4.41 -19.16
C GLN A 172 24.04 4.92 -18.53
N THR A 173 22.94 4.26 -18.88
CA THR A 173 21.58 4.50 -18.40
C THR A 173 20.87 3.20 -18.04
N ASN A 174 21.62 2.11 -17.86
CA ASN A 174 21.13 0.80 -17.47
C ASN A 174 21.63 0.46 -16.07
N ASP A 175 20.72 0.08 -15.16
CA ASP A 175 20.97 -0.31 -13.76
C ASP A 175 21.52 0.81 -12.85
N VAL A 176 22.47 1.59 -13.35
CA VAL A 176 23.04 2.80 -12.75
C VAL A 176 23.16 3.91 -13.80
N PHE A 177 22.96 5.16 -13.39
CA PHE A 177 23.21 6.31 -14.26
C PHE A 177 24.69 6.67 -14.18
N GLY A 178 25.41 6.63 -15.30
CA GLY A 178 26.83 6.94 -15.35
C GLY A 178 27.13 8.15 -16.21
N LEU A 179 27.86 9.11 -15.65
CA LEU A 179 28.30 10.31 -16.34
C LEU A 179 29.83 10.31 -16.44
N GLU A 180 30.34 10.38 -17.67
CA GLU A 180 31.75 10.52 -17.96
C GLU A 180 32.16 11.98 -17.77
N THR A 181 33.00 12.20 -16.77
CA THR A 181 33.60 13.49 -16.41
C THR A 181 35.12 13.45 -16.69
N PRO A 182 35.81 14.59 -16.81
CA PRO A 182 37.27 14.64 -16.90
C PRO A 182 38.04 13.86 -15.82
N VAL A 183 37.45 13.69 -14.63
CA VAL A 183 38.04 12.91 -13.52
C VAL A 183 37.69 11.42 -13.53
N GLY A 184 36.85 10.99 -14.46
CA GLY A 184 36.41 9.60 -14.60
C GLY A 184 34.90 9.45 -14.71
N ILE A 185 34.43 8.21 -14.76
CA ILE A 185 32.99 7.92 -14.80
C ILE A 185 32.46 7.93 -13.37
N GLN A 186 31.48 8.79 -13.12
CA GLN A 186 30.78 8.87 -11.84
C GLN A 186 29.39 8.25 -11.98
N TYR A 187 28.99 7.48 -10.97
CA TYR A 187 27.74 6.73 -10.97
C TYR A 187 26.77 7.30 -9.94
N VAL A 188 25.49 7.30 -10.31
CA VAL A 188 24.37 7.71 -9.45
C VAL A 188 23.31 6.62 -9.49
N GLU A 189 22.89 6.14 -8.33
CA GLU A 189 21.86 5.11 -8.23
C GLU A 189 20.44 5.68 -8.35
N LEU A 190 19.46 4.80 -8.59
CA LEU A 190 18.06 5.20 -8.67
C LEU A 190 17.56 5.75 -7.32
N SER A 191 16.89 6.90 -7.36
CA SER A 191 16.40 7.63 -6.17
C SER A 191 17.50 8.17 -5.25
N GLU A 192 18.75 8.20 -5.71
CA GLU A 192 19.87 8.82 -5.02
C GLU A 192 20.05 10.28 -5.46
N GLN A 193 20.48 11.14 -4.53
CA GLN A 193 20.91 12.51 -4.81
C GLN A 193 22.40 12.61 -4.52
N VAL A 194 23.21 12.81 -5.56
CA VAL A 194 24.68 12.88 -5.45
C VAL A 194 25.14 14.27 -5.80
N GLU A 195 25.98 14.85 -4.93
CA GLU A 195 26.78 16.03 -5.27
C GLU A 195 27.97 15.56 -6.11
N MET A 196 28.09 16.08 -7.32
CA MET A 196 29.08 15.67 -8.30
C MET A 196 30.06 16.81 -8.56
N ASP A 197 31.33 16.53 -8.26
CA ASP A 197 32.49 17.32 -8.68
C ASP A 197 32.83 16.91 -10.12
N ALA A 198 32.54 17.80 -11.05
CA ALA A 198 32.69 17.54 -12.47
C ALA A 198 34.10 17.86 -12.98
N ASP A 199 34.87 18.72 -12.29
CA ASP A 199 36.16 19.22 -12.77
C ASP A 199 37.38 18.69 -12.00
N GLY A 200 37.16 18.05 -10.86
CA GLY A 200 38.16 17.42 -10.03
C GLY A 200 38.84 18.33 -9.01
N ASP A 201 38.30 19.51 -8.75
CA ASP A 201 38.89 20.47 -7.82
C ASP A 201 38.43 20.31 -6.37
N SER A 202 37.70 19.23 -6.08
CA SER A 202 37.12 18.90 -4.77
C SER A 202 35.99 19.81 -4.32
N MET A 203 35.47 20.68 -5.18
CA MET A 203 34.19 21.37 -5.00
C MET A 203 33.15 20.71 -5.92
N PRO A 204 31.93 20.43 -5.43
CA PRO A 204 30.88 19.90 -6.30
C PRO A 204 30.15 21.02 -7.06
N GLU A 205 30.18 21.01 -8.39
CA GLU A 205 29.50 22.01 -9.24
C GLU A 205 28.02 21.72 -9.42
N MET A 206 27.59 20.46 -9.24
CA MET A 206 26.24 20.05 -9.58
C MET A 206 25.68 18.99 -8.65
N ILE A 207 24.36 18.96 -8.54
CA ILE A 207 23.60 17.95 -7.84
C ILE A 207 22.79 17.19 -8.88
N ILE A 208 22.93 15.87 -8.89
CA ILE A 208 22.19 14.98 -9.80
C ILE A 208 21.24 14.11 -8.97
N TYR A 209 19.98 14.08 -9.38
CA TYR A 209 18.96 13.18 -8.85
C TYR A 209 18.39 12.31 -9.97
N VAL A 210 18.45 10.98 -9.80
CA VAL A 210 17.91 10.02 -10.78
C VAL A 210 16.51 9.60 -10.36
N LYS A 211 15.51 9.96 -11.16
CA LYS A 211 14.09 9.69 -10.89
C LYS A 211 13.61 8.37 -11.47
N ASP A 212 14.10 7.99 -12.65
CA ASP A 212 13.72 6.77 -13.34
C ASP A 212 14.90 6.20 -14.14
N LEU A 213 15.06 4.89 -14.09
CA LEU A 213 16.19 4.17 -14.67
C LEU A 213 15.78 2.73 -15.05
N SER A 214 16.22 2.27 -16.21
CA SER A 214 15.90 0.94 -16.73
C SER A 214 16.88 -0.11 -16.19
N THR A 215 16.38 -1.21 -15.63
CA THR A 215 17.21 -2.33 -15.16
C THR A 215 17.67 -3.29 -16.27
N LYS A 216 17.18 -3.12 -17.51
CA LYS A 216 17.36 -4.13 -18.58
C LYS A 216 18.09 -3.64 -19.83
N ALA A 217 17.99 -2.35 -20.16
CA ALA A 217 18.54 -1.82 -21.40
C ALA A 217 18.75 -0.30 -21.36
N ASN A 218 19.80 0.17 -22.04
CA ASN A 218 20.22 1.57 -22.17
C ASN A 218 19.31 2.41 -23.09
N ASP A 219 18.50 1.76 -23.92
CA ASP A 219 17.67 2.38 -24.96
C ASP A 219 16.51 3.22 -24.38
N ARG A 220 16.12 2.97 -23.13
CA ARG A 220 15.04 3.69 -22.44
C ARG A 220 15.49 5.03 -21.83
N GLY A 221 16.80 5.28 -21.76
CA GLY A 221 17.36 6.47 -21.11
C GLY A 221 17.10 6.53 -19.60
N ALA A 222 17.67 7.54 -18.95
CA ALA A 222 17.48 7.84 -17.53
C ALA A 222 16.79 9.20 -17.38
N GLU A 223 15.77 9.30 -16.53
CA GLU A 223 15.14 10.58 -16.19
C GLU A 223 15.87 11.20 -15.00
N VAL A 224 16.49 12.35 -15.24
CA VAL A 224 17.35 13.02 -14.25
C VAL A 224 16.91 14.45 -14.00
N ASN A 225 17.14 14.91 -12.78
CA ASN A 225 17.09 16.31 -12.41
C ASN A 225 18.50 16.75 -12.02
N ILE A 226 19.04 17.74 -12.73
CA ILE A 226 20.39 18.25 -12.57
C ILE A 226 20.31 19.73 -12.19
N MET A 227 20.92 20.10 -11.07
CA MET A 227 20.96 21.48 -10.57
C MET A 227 22.40 21.93 -10.36
N LEU A 228 22.75 23.13 -10.84
CA LEU A 228 24.07 23.70 -10.61
C LEU A 228 24.17 24.32 -9.21
N LYS A 229 25.26 24.03 -8.51
CA LYS A 229 25.61 24.61 -7.21
C LYS A 229 26.41 25.89 -7.47
N SER A 230 25.74 26.95 -7.94
CA SER A 230 26.40 28.25 -8.12
C SER A 230 26.89 28.79 -6.78
N ALA A 231 28.12 29.31 -6.76
CA ALA A 231 28.71 30.00 -5.60
C ALA A 231 27.86 31.21 -5.13
N ALA A 232 26.96 31.73 -5.97
CA ALA A 232 26.02 32.79 -5.60
C ALA A 232 24.80 32.30 -4.78
N ASN A 233 24.56 30.98 -4.67
CA ASN A 233 23.47 30.40 -3.87
C ASN A 233 23.96 29.76 -2.56
N ALA A 234 25.23 29.96 -2.17
CA ALA A 234 25.70 29.70 -0.82
C ALA A 234 25.31 30.81 0.18
N ALA A 235 24.74 31.92 -0.29
CA ALA A 235 24.32 33.06 0.53
C ALA A 235 23.02 33.68 -0.01
N ILE A 236 21.86 33.13 0.41
CA ILE A 236 20.54 33.77 0.64
C ILE A 236 19.63 32.59 1.06
N SER A 237 19.49 32.28 2.35
CA SER A 237 18.53 32.87 3.29
C SER A 237 17.08 32.84 2.82
N SER A 238 16.25 32.10 3.58
CA SER A 238 14.83 32.37 3.87
C SER A 238 13.89 32.76 2.71
N PRO A 239 12.86 31.95 2.41
CA PRO A 239 11.71 32.44 1.67
C PRO A 239 10.78 33.20 2.62
N ASP A 240 10.84 34.52 2.47
CA ASP A 240 9.89 35.51 2.97
C ASP A 240 8.47 35.25 2.44
N GLU A 241 7.49 35.66 3.23
CA GLU A 241 6.07 35.57 2.96
C GLU A 241 5.68 36.45 1.78
N SER A 242 4.82 35.95 0.88
CA SER A 242 3.52 36.60 0.59
C SER A 242 2.80 35.96 -0.59
N LEU A 243 1.46 35.99 -0.46
CA LEU A 243 0.43 35.71 -1.46
C LEU A 243 0.08 34.23 -1.70
N ILE A 244 -0.84 33.71 -0.88
CA ILE A 244 -2.16 33.23 -1.34
C ILE A 244 -3.18 33.51 -0.24
N GLN A 245 -4.17 34.32 -0.59
CA GLN A 245 -5.37 34.64 0.19
C GLN A 245 -6.37 33.48 0.09
N GLY A 246 -6.92 33.03 1.22
CA GLY A 246 -7.98 32.03 1.24
C GLY A 246 -7.99 31.18 2.51
N ALA A 247 -7.99 31.80 3.69
CA ALA A 247 -8.22 31.09 4.94
C ALA A 247 -9.73 30.85 5.12
N SER A 248 -10.18 29.63 4.89
CA SER A 248 -11.34 29.11 5.62
C SER A 248 -10.85 28.56 6.95
N GLU A 249 -11.42 29.09 8.02
CA GLU A 249 -11.19 28.70 9.40
C GLU A 249 -11.40 27.18 9.60
N ILE A 250 -10.52 26.55 10.38
CA ILE A 250 -10.75 25.22 10.95
C ILE A 250 -10.75 25.33 12.48
N PRO A 251 -11.78 24.79 13.18
CA PRO A 251 -11.89 24.77 14.63
C PRO A 251 -10.84 23.91 15.36
N LYS A 252 -10.72 24.21 16.66
CA LYS A 252 -9.78 23.69 17.65
C LYS A 252 -9.90 22.19 17.97
N GLU A 253 -8.74 21.68 18.41
CA GLU A 253 -8.49 20.53 19.30
C GLU A 253 -8.72 19.11 18.75
N GLN A 254 -7.79 18.68 17.89
CA GLN A 254 -7.28 17.30 17.93
C GLN A 254 -5.89 17.35 18.55
N ARG A 255 -5.58 16.42 19.47
CA ARG A 255 -4.25 16.32 20.07
C ARG A 255 -3.24 16.03 18.97
N LYS A 256 -2.46 17.03 18.58
CA LYS A 256 -1.38 16.88 17.59
C LYS A 256 -0.12 16.47 18.35
N ALA A 257 0.28 15.21 18.24
CA ALA A 257 1.63 14.82 18.64
C ALA A 257 2.58 15.18 17.48
N GLU A 258 3.42 16.19 17.68
CA GLU A 258 4.44 16.60 16.72
C GLU A 258 5.64 15.64 16.79
N ILE A 259 5.96 14.98 15.67
CA ILE A 259 7.08 14.02 15.60
C ILE A 259 8.35 14.72 15.10
N ILE A 260 8.24 15.49 14.02
CA ILE A 260 9.34 16.19 13.34
C ILE A 260 8.83 17.52 12.78
N SER A 261 9.68 18.53 12.80
CA SER A 261 9.56 19.72 11.96
C SER A 261 10.68 19.76 10.91
N ASP A 262 10.34 19.99 9.64
CA ASP A 262 11.27 20.13 8.52
C ASP A 262 10.86 21.31 7.61
N THR A 263 11.72 21.72 6.68
CA THR A 263 11.47 22.84 5.75
C THR A 263 10.62 22.44 4.55
N ARG A 264 10.48 21.14 4.27
CA ARG A 264 9.65 20.59 3.18
C ARG A 264 8.94 19.31 3.61
N ALA A 265 7.77 19.04 3.03
CA ALA A 265 7.14 17.72 3.10
C ALA A 265 7.82 16.77 2.10
N TYR A 266 8.06 15.53 2.51
CA TYR A 266 8.68 14.49 1.68
C TYR A 266 8.10 13.11 2.01
N PRO A 267 8.26 12.13 1.10
CA PRO A 267 7.79 10.78 1.35
C PRO A 267 8.47 10.15 2.57
N PHE A 268 7.67 9.48 3.40
CA PHE A 268 8.12 8.82 4.61
C PHE A 268 7.57 7.40 4.67
N THR A 269 8.29 6.53 5.39
CA THR A 269 7.96 5.10 5.48
C THR A 269 7.43 4.78 6.87
N LEU A 270 6.34 4.03 6.90
CA LEU A 270 5.73 3.45 8.09
C LEU A 270 6.21 2.00 8.21
N ASN A 271 7.01 1.72 9.23
CA ASN A 271 7.43 0.38 9.60
C ASN A 271 6.60 -0.07 10.82
N VAL A 272 5.82 -1.12 10.65
CA VAL A 272 4.94 -1.66 11.69
C VAL A 272 5.37 -3.08 12.00
N SER A 273 5.62 -3.38 13.28
CA SER A 273 5.95 -4.74 13.75
C SER A 273 4.92 -5.21 14.75
N PHE A 274 4.35 -6.39 14.51
CA PHE A 274 3.24 -6.92 15.30
C PHE A 274 3.72 -7.93 16.34
N ARG A 275 3.26 -7.78 17.59
CA ARG A 275 3.61 -8.65 18.73
C ARG A 275 2.52 -9.67 19.07
N ALA A 276 1.31 -9.47 18.56
CA ALA A 276 0.16 -10.36 18.70
C ALA A 276 -0.85 -10.12 17.56
N GLY A 277 -1.94 -10.87 17.54
CA GLY A 277 -3.01 -10.70 16.53
C GLY A 277 -3.68 -9.33 16.62
N CYS A 278 -3.69 -8.58 15.53
CA CYS A 278 -4.38 -7.31 15.40
C CYS A 278 -4.99 -7.18 14.00
N LEU A 279 -6.25 -6.74 13.94
CA LEU A 279 -6.81 -6.26 12.69
C LEU A 279 -6.16 -4.90 12.39
N PHE A 280 -5.42 -4.82 11.29
CA PHE A 280 -4.70 -3.62 10.89
C PHE A 280 -5.22 -3.16 9.53
N ARG A 281 -5.64 -1.90 9.48
CA ARG A 281 -6.10 -1.27 8.24
C ARG A 281 -5.28 -0.04 8.00
N TYR A 282 -4.86 0.16 6.76
CA TYR A 282 -4.14 1.36 6.42
C TYR A 282 -4.56 1.88 5.05
N ARG A 283 -4.44 3.20 4.90
CA ARG A 283 -4.55 3.90 3.63
C ARG A 283 -3.31 4.76 3.47
N ALA A 284 -2.49 4.45 2.48
CA ALA A 284 -1.39 5.30 2.06
C ALA A 284 -1.88 6.28 0.98
N ASP A 285 -1.72 7.57 1.22
CA ASP A 285 -2.11 8.64 0.29
C ASP A 285 -3.61 8.60 -0.08
N ARG A 286 -3.92 8.53 -1.40
CA ARG A 286 -5.28 8.42 -1.96
C ARG A 286 -5.55 7.03 -2.55
N LYS A 287 -4.78 6.02 -2.13
CA LYS A 287 -4.99 4.62 -2.57
C LYS A 287 -6.17 4.00 -1.82
N ASP A 288 -6.60 2.83 -2.27
CA ASP A 288 -7.62 2.05 -1.59
C ASP A 288 -7.16 1.62 -0.19
N VAL A 289 -8.13 1.39 0.70
CA VAL A 289 -7.86 0.87 2.04
C VAL A 289 -7.43 -0.58 1.91
N VAL A 290 -6.31 -0.91 2.52
CA VAL A 290 -5.85 -2.28 2.68
C VAL A 290 -6.17 -2.70 4.11
N GLU A 291 -6.82 -3.85 4.25
CA GLU A 291 -7.22 -4.44 5.52
C GLU A 291 -6.63 -5.84 5.59
N ASP A 292 -5.81 -6.08 6.61
CA ASP A 292 -5.18 -7.37 6.85
C ASP A 292 -5.23 -7.71 8.36
N PHE A 293 -5.35 -9.00 8.66
CA PHE A 293 -5.19 -9.50 10.03
C PHE A 293 -3.74 -9.95 10.21
N LEU A 294 -2.98 -9.23 11.01
CA LEU A 294 -1.54 -9.45 11.20
C LEU A 294 -1.28 -10.07 12.58
N ALA A 295 -0.43 -11.08 12.62
CA ALA A 295 -0.10 -11.89 13.78
C ALA A 295 1.30 -11.56 14.33
N ASN A 296 1.68 -12.25 15.40
CA ASN A 296 2.99 -12.06 16.01
C ASN A 296 4.13 -12.40 15.03
N GLY A 297 5.06 -11.46 14.85
CA GLY A 297 6.21 -11.61 13.97
C GLY A 297 6.02 -10.99 12.57
N ASP A 298 4.81 -10.59 12.22
CA ASP A 298 4.56 -9.90 10.95
C ASP A 298 5.16 -8.49 10.98
N VAL A 299 5.71 -8.08 9.83
CA VAL A 299 6.30 -6.75 9.64
C VAL A 299 5.74 -6.15 8.35
N LEU A 300 5.35 -4.88 8.42
CA LEU A 300 4.76 -4.15 7.32
C LEU A 300 5.55 -2.86 7.10
N ASN A 301 6.08 -2.67 5.89
CA ASN A 301 6.85 -1.48 5.51
C ASN A 301 6.14 -0.80 4.34
N ILE A 302 5.61 0.40 4.57
CA ILE A 302 4.80 1.11 3.57
C ILE A 302 5.33 2.53 3.42
N THR A 303 5.52 3.00 2.19
CA THR A 303 5.94 4.38 1.93
C THR A 303 4.78 5.19 1.35
N ALA A 304 4.60 6.42 1.85
CA ALA A 304 3.57 7.36 1.39
C ALA A 304 4.19 8.75 1.18
N SER A 305 3.64 9.50 0.22
CA SER A 305 4.13 10.85 -0.13
C SER A 305 3.38 11.97 0.59
N ASN A 306 2.13 11.74 0.97
CA ASN A 306 1.22 12.70 1.56
C ASN A 306 0.91 12.34 3.03
N GLY A 307 0.53 11.08 3.26
CA GLY A 307 0.25 10.62 4.62
C GLY A 307 -0.35 9.23 4.69
N PHE A 308 -0.46 8.73 5.92
CA PHE A 308 -1.14 7.49 6.25
C PHE A 308 -2.40 7.79 7.05
N ARG A 309 -3.44 7.01 6.79
CA ARG A 309 -4.51 6.77 7.75
C ARG A 309 -4.40 5.36 8.23
N VAL A 310 -4.34 5.16 9.54
CA VAL A 310 -4.14 3.86 10.17
C VAL A 310 -5.31 3.58 11.11
N TRP A 311 -5.82 2.35 11.06
CA TRP A 311 -6.77 1.83 12.04
C TRP A 311 -6.25 0.53 12.61
N MET A 312 -6.38 0.38 13.92
CA MET A 312 -5.93 -0.80 14.63
C MET A 312 -6.97 -1.22 15.66
N SER A 313 -7.29 -2.52 15.71
CA SER A 313 -8.18 -3.04 16.76
C SER A 313 -7.55 -3.05 18.16
N ASN A 314 -6.22 -2.99 18.26
CA ASN A 314 -5.48 -2.91 19.53
C ASN A 314 -4.12 -2.24 19.32
N GLY A 315 -3.99 -0.98 19.70
CA GLY A 315 -2.75 -0.22 19.43
C GLY A 315 -1.53 -0.62 20.28
N ASN A 316 -1.72 -1.33 21.40
CA ASN A 316 -0.59 -1.89 22.17
C ASN A 316 0.06 -3.12 21.50
N THR A 317 -0.60 -3.69 20.50
CA THR A 317 -0.15 -4.93 19.85
C THR A 317 0.88 -4.70 18.76
N ALA A 318 0.97 -3.49 18.19
CA ALA A 318 1.97 -3.19 17.17
C ALA A 318 2.89 -2.05 17.60
N LYS A 319 4.17 -2.19 17.27
CA LYS A 319 5.14 -1.09 17.36
C LYS A 319 5.21 -0.42 16.00
N ILE A 320 4.82 0.85 15.95
CA ILE A 320 4.89 1.67 14.75
C ILE A 320 6.12 2.58 14.83
N GLN A 321 6.92 2.58 13.76
CA GLN A 321 8.06 3.45 13.58
C GLN A 321 7.92 4.20 12.26
N ILE A 322 8.20 5.49 12.28
CA ILE A 322 8.25 6.32 11.09
C ILE A 322 9.70 6.52 10.70
N VAL A 323 10.05 6.18 9.47
CA VAL A 323 11.37 6.47 8.88
C VAL A 323 11.23 7.67 7.95
N ALA A 324 11.85 8.78 8.35
CA ALA A 324 11.84 10.05 7.65
C ALA A 324 13.25 10.65 7.67
N ASN A 325 13.77 11.06 6.49
CA ASN A 325 15.10 11.66 6.35
C ASN A 325 16.22 10.83 7.02
N GLY A 326 16.19 9.50 6.82
CA GLY A 326 17.17 8.55 7.36
C GLY A 326 17.10 8.33 8.89
N ARG A 327 16.14 8.96 9.59
CA ARG A 327 15.94 8.79 11.03
C ARG A 327 14.63 8.04 11.31
N SER A 328 14.66 7.19 12.33
CA SER A 328 13.50 6.42 12.79
C SER A 328 12.91 7.06 14.04
N TYR A 329 11.59 7.24 14.05
CA TYR A 329 10.83 7.86 15.13
C TYR A 329 9.77 6.87 15.60
N ASP A 330 9.84 6.51 16.88
CA ASP A 330 8.88 5.58 17.48
C ASP A 330 7.60 6.35 17.83
N ILE A 331 6.46 5.87 17.35
CA ILE A 331 5.15 6.40 17.76
C ILE A 331 4.83 5.87 19.16
N PRO A 332 4.38 6.72 20.10
CA PRO A 332 4.03 6.28 21.45
C PRO A 332 2.93 5.21 21.40
N ILE A 333 3.14 4.15 22.19
CA ILE A 333 2.24 3.00 22.25
C ILE A 333 0.95 3.39 22.99
N SER A 334 -0.20 3.09 22.40
CA SER A 334 -1.51 3.32 23.01
C SER A 334 -1.83 2.30 24.11
N LYS A 335 -2.92 2.48 24.87
CA LYS A 335 -3.25 1.57 25.97
C LYS A 335 -3.68 0.20 25.43
N ALA A 336 -3.45 -0.84 26.23
CA ALA A 336 -3.90 -2.19 25.88
C ALA A 336 -5.43 -2.23 25.70
N GLY A 337 -5.87 -2.72 24.53
CA GLY A 337 -7.30 -2.82 24.19
C GLY A 337 -7.93 -1.54 23.62
N GLU A 338 -7.14 -0.48 23.43
CA GLU A 338 -7.58 0.75 22.76
C GLU A 338 -7.60 0.54 21.23
N VAL A 339 -8.74 0.85 20.61
CA VAL A 339 -8.86 0.95 19.16
C VAL A 339 -8.20 2.26 18.76
N VAL A 340 -7.29 2.21 17.79
CA VAL A 340 -6.55 3.39 17.34
C VAL A 340 -7.02 3.75 15.96
N ALA A 341 -7.37 5.02 15.74
CA ALA A 341 -7.63 5.60 14.43
C ALA A 341 -6.81 6.89 14.30
N GLU A 342 -5.74 6.87 13.52
CA GLU A 342 -4.79 7.97 13.44
C GLU A 342 -4.54 8.40 11.99
N ASP A 343 -4.48 9.71 11.78
CA ASP A 343 -3.96 10.34 10.56
C ASP A 343 -2.52 10.80 10.81
N ILE A 344 -1.56 10.20 10.10
CA ILE A 344 -0.15 10.57 10.12
C ILE A 344 0.14 11.33 8.83
N LYS A 345 0.36 12.64 8.90
CA LYS A 345 0.59 13.46 7.70
C LYS A 345 1.43 14.70 7.98
N TRP A 346 2.04 15.21 6.92
CA TRP A 346 2.67 16.52 6.96
C TRP A 346 1.61 17.61 7.02
N ILE A 347 1.72 18.52 7.98
CA ILE A 347 0.95 19.74 8.05
C ILE A 347 1.93 20.92 7.97
N LYS A 348 1.58 21.94 7.19
CA LYS A 348 2.31 23.20 7.17
C LYS A 348 1.91 24.04 8.38
N ASP A 349 2.87 24.39 9.23
CA ASP A 349 2.68 25.26 10.38
C ASP A 349 2.61 26.74 9.95
N THR A 350 2.12 27.60 10.84
CA THR A 350 1.99 29.05 10.59
C THR A 350 3.33 29.71 10.27
N ASP A 351 4.43 29.16 10.79
CA ASP A 351 5.80 29.63 10.57
C ASP A 351 6.42 29.13 9.24
N GLY A 352 5.62 28.53 8.36
CA GLY A 352 6.07 28.04 7.05
C GLY A 352 6.83 26.71 7.08
N LYS A 353 7.12 26.15 8.26
CA LYS A 353 7.74 24.84 8.45
C LYS A 353 6.70 23.71 8.28
N TYR A 354 7.10 22.57 7.76
CA TYR A 354 6.27 21.37 7.68
C TYR A 354 6.49 20.53 8.93
N LYS A 355 5.41 20.13 9.58
CA LYS A 355 5.44 19.27 10.76
C LYS A 355 4.76 17.94 10.44
N LEU A 356 5.46 16.84 10.69
CA LEU A 356 4.86 15.52 10.65
C LEU A 356 4.12 15.33 11.96
N VAL A 357 2.80 15.25 11.87
CA VAL A 357 1.94 15.14 13.04
C VAL A 357 1.12 13.86 12.97
N ILE A 358 0.86 13.31 14.15
CA ILE A 358 -0.17 12.31 14.37
C ILE A 358 -1.41 13.05 14.83
N ILE A 359 -2.55 12.71 14.24
CA ILE A 359 -3.85 13.27 14.55
C ILE A 359 -4.78 12.13 14.89
N ASP A 360 -5.24 12.10 16.13
CA ASP A 360 -6.26 11.17 16.57
C ASP A 360 -7.59 11.52 15.87
N LEU A 361 -8.20 10.52 15.24
CA LEU A 361 -9.48 10.65 14.52
C LEU A 361 -10.69 10.28 15.39
N ASP A 362 -10.46 9.93 16.66
CA ASP A 362 -11.47 9.51 17.65
C ASP A 362 -12.23 10.66 18.30
#